data_AF-A0AAD5XH76-F1
#
_entry.id   AF-A0AAD5XH76-F1
#
_cell.length_a   1.000
_cell.length_b   1.000
_cell.length_c   1.000
_cell.angle_alpha   90.00
_cell.angle_beta   90.00
_cell.angle_gamma   90.00
#
_symmetry.space_group_name_H-M   'P 1'
#
loop_
_entity.id
_entity.type
_entity.pdbx_description
1 polymer ?
#
loop_
_entity_poly.entity_id
_entity_poly.type
_entity_poly.pdbx_seq_one_letter_code
_entity_poly.pdbx_strand_id
1 'polypeptide(L)'
;MTLDARLRERYFGDLEGKSGAQEYRTVWEFDARHQIFANVESPENVYRRAIAVVKEEQKENENDLTFIVSHGDTLQILQAGFIGEKDGSESGVIAAWGHRNIKHLETGEIRQLNNAG
;
A
#
# COMPACT_ATOMS: atom_id res chain seq x y z
N MET A 1 14.17 -16.20 -0.91
CA MET A 1 12.76 -15.77 -0.86
C MET A 1 12.33 -15.82 0.59
N THR A 2 12.13 -14.65 1.20
CA THR A 2 11.65 -14.50 2.59
C THR A 2 10.15 -14.20 2.55
N LEU A 3 9.37 -14.84 3.41
CA LEU A 3 7.94 -14.57 3.53
C LEU A 3 7.70 -13.64 4.71
N ASP A 4 6.91 -12.59 4.50
CA ASP A 4 6.55 -11.63 5.55
C ASP A 4 5.04 -11.38 5.60
N ALA A 5 4.44 -11.62 6.77
CA ALA A 5 3.00 -11.43 6.98
C ALA A 5 2.58 -9.96 6.85
N ARG A 6 3.51 -9.01 7.03
CA ARG A 6 3.27 -7.57 6.88
C ARG A 6 3.06 -7.15 5.43
N LEU A 7 3.35 -8.03 4.46
CA LEU A 7 3.12 -7.82 3.02
C LEU A 7 1.85 -8.52 2.50
N ARG A 8 0.98 -9.03 3.38
CA ARG A 8 -0.31 -9.58 2.96
C ARG A 8 -1.22 -8.52 2.39
N GLU A 9 -2.23 -8.95 1.63
CA GLU A 9 -3.28 -8.06 1.15
C GLU A 9 -3.93 -7.28 2.31
N ARG A 10 -4.43 -6.07 2.01
CA ARG A 10 -5.25 -5.28 2.93
C ARG A 10 -6.42 -6.11 3.43
N TYR A 11 -6.65 -6.09 4.74
CA TYR A 11 -7.79 -6.76 5.32
C TYR A 11 -9.08 -5.97 5.08
N PHE A 12 -10.06 -6.57 4.43
CA PHE A 12 -11.33 -5.96 4.06
C PHE A 12 -12.49 -6.24 5.04
N GLY A 13 -12.20 -6.84 6.20
CA GLY A 13 -13.20 -7.04 7.23
C GLY A 13 -14.35 -7.93 6.77
N ASP A 14 -15.58 -7.46 6.95
CA ASP A 14 -16.81 -8.15 6.54
C ASP A 14 -17.00 -8.20 5.01
N LEU A 15 -16.12 -7.56 4.24
CA LEU A 15 -16.12 -7.60 2.78
C LEU A 15 -15.18 -8.67 2.21
N GLU A 16 -14.40 -9.36 3.05
CA GLU A 16 -13.55 -10.48 2.63
C GLU A 16 -14.34 -11.54 1.86
N GLY A 17 -13.81 -11.97 0.71
CA GLY A 17 -14.46 -12.96 -0.14
C GLY A 17 -15.74 -12.50 -0.84
N LYS A 18 -16.17 -11.23 -0.68
CA LYS A 18 -17.27 -10.67 -1.46
C LYS A 18 -16.76 -10.31 -2.85
N SER A 19 -17.26 -11.04 -3.83
CA SER A 19 -16.90 -10.92 -5.25
C SER A 19 -17.60 -9.72 -5.87
N GLY A 20 -17.17 -8.50 -5.56
CA GLY A 20 -17.78 -7.31 -6.17
C GLY A 20 -16.85 -6.12 -6.27
N ALA A 21 -16.75 -5.59 -7.50
CA ALA A 21 -16.04 -4.35 -7.78
C ALA A 21 -16.70 -3.12 -7.12
N GLN A 22 -17.95 -3.24 -6.68
CA GLN A 22 -18.72 -2.14 -6.11
C GLN A 22 -18.37 -1.91 -4.64
N GLU A 23 -18.22 -2.98 -3.86
CA GLU A 23 -17.86 -2.96 -2.44
C GLU A 23 -16.47 -2.34 -2.25
N TYR A 24 -15.50 -2.73 -3.09
CA TYR A 24 -14.17 -2.13 -3.05
C TYR A 24 -14.18 -0.65 -3.47
N ARG A 25 -15.00 -0.26 -4.45
CA ARG A 25 -15.16 1.15 -4.82
C ARG A 25 -15.66 1.99 -3.65
N THR A 26 -16.64 1.50 -2.90
CA THR A 26 -17.13 2.20 -1.71
C THR A 26 -16.02 2.37 -0.68
N VAL A 27 -15.21 1.34 -0.42
CA VAL A 27 -14.03 1.47 0.46
C VAL A 27 -13.11 2.60 -0.02
N TRP A 28 -12.78 2.63 -1.31
CA TRP A 28 -11.89 3.65 -1.87
C TRP A 28 -12.46 5.07 -1.85
N GLU A 29 -13.79 5.22 -1.99
CA GLU A 29 -14.47 6.52 -1.84
C GLU A 29 -14.37 7.05 -0.40
N PHE A 30 -14.40 6.16 0.59
CA PHE A 30 -14.17 6.51 2.00
C PHE A 30 -12.70 6.82 2.26
N ASP A 31 -11.78 6.05 1.70
CA ASP A 31 -10.33 6.30 1.80
C ASP A 31 -9.97 7.70 1.28
N ALA A 32 -10.56 8.11 0.14
CA ALA A 32 -10.36 9.44 -0.46
C ALA A 32 -10.82 10.60 0.45
N ARG A 33 -11.64 10.32 1.46
CA ARG A 33 -12.11 11.28 2.48
C ARG A 33 -11.39 11.11 3.82
N HIS A 34 -10.36 10.27 3.87
CA HIS A 34 -9.64 9.85 5.08
C HIS A 34 -10.57 9.24 6.12
N GLN A 35 -11.52 8.42 5.68
CA GLN A 35 -12.49 7.74 6.52
C GLN A 35 -12.38 6.23 6.34
N ILE A 36 -12.58 5.48 7.42
CA ILE A 36 -12.60 4.02 7.38
C ILE A 36 -14.03 3.57 7.08
N PHE A 37 -14.18 2.65 6.12
CA PHE A 37 -15.45 1.98 5.86
C PHE A 37 -15.53 0.65 6.63
N ALA A 38 -16.53 0.51 7.51
CA ALA A 38 -16.77 -0.70 8.31
C ALA A 38 -15.52 -1.18 9.07
N ASN A 39 -15.23 -2.49 9.04
CA ASN A 39 -14.09 -3.13 9.71
C ASN A 39 -12.86 -3.30 8.79
N VAL A 40 -12.76 -2.48 7.75
CA VAL A 40 -11.64 -2.54 6.79
C VAL A 40 -10.38 -1.94 7.44
N GLU A 41 -9.22 -2.56 7.21
CA GLU A 41 -7.91 -2.03 7.63
C GLU A 41 -7.67 -0.66 6.99
N SER A 42 -7.19 0.32 7.75
CA SER A 42 -6.91 1.66 7.19
C SER A 42 -5.70 1.64 6.25
N PRO A 43 -5.64 2.54 5.24
CA PRO A 43 -4.45 2.71 4.42
C PRO A 43 -3.20 3.04 5.25
N GLU A 44 -3.37 3.81 6.34
CA GLU A 44 -2.31 4.08 7.29
C GLU A 44 -1.73 2.79 7.91
N ASN A 45 -2.57 1.86 8.38
CA ASN A 45 -2.10 0.62 8.99
C ASN A 45 -1.36 -0.26 7.98
N VAL A 46 -1.90 -0.37 6.76
CA VAL A 46 -1.25 -1.08 5.64
C VAL A 46 0.12 -0.48 5.34
N TYR A 47 0.19 0.84 5.21
CA TYR A 47 1.46 1.53 4.95
C TYR A 47 2.46 1.29 6.09
N ARG A 48 2.07 1.43 7.36
CA ARG A 48 2.95 1.23 8.52
C ARG A 48 3.55 -0.17 8.56
N ARG A 49 2.76 -1.22 8.30
CA ARG A 49 3.30 -2.60 8.29
C ARG A 49 4.20 -2.84 7.09
N ALA A 50 3.85 -2.33 5.91
CA ALA A 50 4.61 -2.56 4.68
C ALA A 50 5.92 -1.77 4.64
N ILE A 51 5.91 -0.50 5.07
CA ILE A 51 7.12 0.35 5.11
C ILE A 51 8.16 -0.15 6.12
N ALA A 52 7.72 -0.82 7.18
CA ALA A 52 8.63 -1.44 8.15
C ALA A 52 9.51 -2.50 7.47
N VAL A 53 8.93 -3.33 6.59
CA VAL A 53 9.67 -4.32 5.79
C VAL A 53 10.68 -3.60 4.90
N VAL A 54 10.27 -2.56 4.17
CA VAL A 54 11.18 -1.79 3.30
C VAL A 54 12.37 -1.23 4.08
N LYS A 55 12.11 -0.61 5.24
CA LYS A 55 13.16 0.03 6.06
C LYS A 55 14.12 -1.00 6.67
N GLU A 56 13.62 -2.17 7.03
CA GLU A 56 14.44 -3.30 7.51
C GLU A 56 15.30 -3.88 6.38
N GLU A 57 14.71 -4.17 5.22
CA GLU A 57 15.43 -4.68 4.05
C GLU A 57 16.49 -3.69 3.55
N GLN A 58 16.18 -2.39 3.52
CA GLN A 58 17.16 -1.35 3.17
C GLN A 58 18.37 -1.32 4.11
N LYS A 59 18.15 -1.60 5.40
CA LYS A 59 19.22 -1.61 6.40
C LYS A 59 20.08 -2.87 6.27
N GLU A 60 19.48 -4.01 5.95
CA GLU A 60 20.18 -5.30 5.83
C GLU A 60 20.91 -5.44 4.49
N ASN A 61 20.39 -4.82 3.42
CA ASN A 61 20.81 -5.02 2.04
C ASN A 61 21.14 -3.69 1.32
N GLU A 62 21.86 -2.76 1.98
CA GLU A 62 22.07 -1.36 1.57
C GLU A 62 22.60 -1.16 0.12
N ASN A 63 23.18 -2.20 -0.50
CA ASN A 63 23.73 -2.15 -1.87
C ASN A 63 23.09 -3.13 -2.85
N ASP A 64 22.04 -3.86 -2.46
CA ASP A 64 21.41 -4.88 -3.31
C ASP A 64 20.04 -4.43 -3.84
N LEU A 65 19.71 -4.93 -5.04
CA LEU A 65 18.38 -4.76 -5.61
C LEU A 65 17.40 -5.72 -4.93
N THR A 66 16.48 -5.18 -4.13
CA THR A 66 15.43 -5.95 -3.45
C THR A 66 14.11 -5.88 -4.22
N PHE A 67 13.52 -7.04 -4.50
CA PHE A 67 12.16 -7.14 -5.06
C PHE A 67 11.16 -7.43 -3.95
N ILE A 68 10.14 -6.57 -3.83
CA ILE A 68 8.99 -6.79 -2.95
C ILE A 68 7.83 -7.29 -3.81
N VAL A 69 7.39 -8.52 -3.55
CA VAL A 69 6.25 -9.14 -4.23
C VAL A 69 5.11 -9.25 -3.23
N SER A 70 3.98 -8.64 -3.56
CA SER A 70 2.81 -8.52 -2.67
C SER A 70 1.54 -8.34 -3.52
N HIS A 71 0.47 -7.81 -2.93
CA HIS A 71 -0.83 -7.63 -3.53
C HIS A 71 -1.08 -6.18 -3.97
N GLY A 72 -2.06 -5.98 -4.85
CA GLY A 72 -2.28 -4.72 -5.54
C GLY A 72 -2.60 -3.54 -4.62
N ASP A 73 -3.46 -3.72 -3.62
CA ASP A 73 -3.83 -2.61 -2.72
C ASP A 73 -2.67 -2.27 -1.78
N THR A 74 -2.04 -3.32 -1.21
CA THR A 74 -0.86 -3.17 -0.35
C THR A 74 0.30 -2.45 -1.06
N LEU A 75 0.62 -2.81 -2.30
CA LEU A 75 1.69 -2.18 -3.08
C LEU A 75 1.36 -0.73 -3.47
N GLN A 76 0.12 -0.43 -3.86
CA GLN A 76 -0.29 0.95 -4.17
C GLN A 76 -0.26 1.85 -2.93
N ILE A 77 -0.75 1.36 -1.79
CA ILE A 77 -0.72 2.10 -0.52
C ILE A 77 0.72 2.35 -0.07
N LEU A 78 1.56 1.31 -0.14
CA LEU A 78 2.99 1.44 0.16
C LEU A 78 3.66 2.49 -0.73
N GLN A 79 3.39 2.46 -2.04
CA GLN A 79 3.97 3.39 -3.00
C GLN A 79 3.54 4.84 -2.75
N ALA A 80 2.24 5.10 -2.58
CA ALA A 80 1.74 6.44 -2.30
C ALA A 80 2.34 7.02 -1.01
N GLY A 81 2.32 6.23 0.07
CA GLY A 81 2.92 6.64 1.34
C GLY A 81 4.44 6.87 1.26
N PHE A 82 5.16 6.01 0.53
CA PHE A 82 6.60 6.16 0.36
C PHE A 82 6.96 7.43 -0.42
N ILE A 83 6.22 7.73 -1.49
CA ILE A 83 6.45 8.93 -2.32
C ILE A 83 6.24 10.20 -1.49
N GLY A 84 5.11 10.31 -0.78
CA GLY A 84 4.84 11.48 0.07
C GLY A 84 5.84 11.66 1.20
N GLU A 85 6.27 10.56 1.87
CA GLU A 85 7.34 10.63 2.88
C GLU A 85 8.68 11.08 2.27
N LYS A 86 8.98 10.62 1.04
CA LYS A 86 10.28 10.84 0.40
C LYS A 86 10.41 12.24 -0.22
N ASP A 87 9.33 12.79 -0.78
CA ASP A 87 9.32 14.12 -1.39
C ASP A 87 9.05 15.24 -0.38
N GLY A 88 8.60 14.89 0.83
CA GLY A 88 8.36 15.83 1.93
C GLY A 88 7.08 16.64 1.80
N SER A 89 6.18 16.27 0.86
CA SER A 89 4.88 16.93 0.67
C SER A 89 3.94 16.70 1.85
N GLU A 90 3.98 15.51 2.46
CA GLU A 90 3.19 15.14 3.63
C GLU A 90 3.79 13.92 4.35
N SER A 91 3.28 13.58 5.54
CA SER A 91 3.69 12.33 6.18
C SER A 91 3.22 11.14 5.35
N GLY A 92 4.04 10.09 5.23
CA GLY A 92 3.67 8.90 4.44
C GLY A 92 2.35 8.25 4.88
N VAL A 93 1.96 8.39 6.14
CA VAL A 93 0.65 7.91 6.63
C VAL A 93 -0.52 8.71 6.08
N ILE A 94 -0.34 10.00 5.78
CA ILE A 94 -1.35 10.84 5.14
C ILE A 94 -1.38 10.55 3.64
N ALA A 95 -0.22 10.50 2.98
CA ALA A 95 -0.12 10.17 1.56
C ALA A 95 -0.70 8.79 1.20
N ALA A 96 -0.58 7.81 2.11
CA ALA A 96 -1.13 6.47 1.96
C ALA A 96 -2.64 6.45 1.66
N TRP A 97 -3.41 7.42 2.17
CA TRP A 97 -4.85 7.51 1.88
C TRP A 97 -5.13 7.86 0.42
N GLY A 98 -4.22 8.61 -0.22
CA GLY A 98 -4.26 9.00 -1.63
C GLY A 98 -3.82 7.91 -2.61
N HIS A 99 -3.74 6.64 -2.20
CA HIS A 99 -3.24 5.52 -3.02
C HIS A 99 -3.96 5.29 -4.37
N ARG A 100 -5.15 5.89 -4.57
CA ARG A 100 -5.88 5.86 -5.84
C ARG A 100 -5.61 7.05 -6.77
N ASN A 101 -4.80 8.01 -6.33
CA ASN A 101 -4.37 9.16 -7.13
C ASN A 101 -3.07 8.87 -7.91
N ILE A 102 -2.35 7.80 -7.56
CA ILE A 102 -1.21 7.32 -8.33
C ILE A 102 -1.67 6.36 -9.43
N LYS A 103 -0.82 6.12 -10.43
CA LYS A 103 -1.13 5.17 -11.49
C LYS A 103 -1.36 3.78 -10.92
N HIS A 104 -2.43 3.13 -11.34
CA HIS A 104 -2.72 1.75 -10.93
C HIS A 104 -1.55 0.81 -11.29
N LEU A 105 -1.25 -0.15 -10.42
CA LEU A 105 -0.23 -1.17 -10.65
C LEU A 105 -0.87 -2.37 -11.34
N GLU A 106 -0.40 -2.72 -12.54
CA GLU A 106 -0.93 -3.86 -13.28
C GLU A 106 -0.42 -5.20 -12.73
N THR A 107 -1.18 -6.28 -12.96
CA THR A 107 -0.78 -7.61 -12.49
C THR A 107 0.54 -8.04 -13.15
N GLY A 108 1.54 -8.34 -12.33
CA GLY A 108 2.88 -8.75 -12.79
C GLY A 108 3.78 -7.60 -13.25
N GLU A 109 3.34 -6.34 -13.08
CA GLU A 109 4.18 -5.18 -13.34
C GLU A 109 5.32 -5.06 -12.32
N ILE A 110 6.52 -4.70 -12.80
CA ILE A 110 7.64 -4.29 -11.97
C ILE A 110 7.71 -2.76 -12.00
N ARG A 111 7.63 -2.13 -10.82
CA ARG A 111 7.72 -0.67 -10.67
C ARG A 111 8.66 -0.30 -9.55
N GLN A 112 9.47 0.74 -9.75
CA GLN A 112 10.29 1.30 -8.68
C GLN A 112 9.40 1.95 -7.62
N LEU A 113 9.74 1.74 -6.34
CA LEU A 113 8.91 2.19 -5.22
C LEU A 113 8.73 3.73 -5.20
N ASN A 114 9.74 4.48 -5.59
CA ASN A 114 9.74 5.95 -5.64
C ASN A 114 9.14 6.53 -6.94
N ASN A 115 8.53 5.72 -7.81
CA ASN A 115 7.97 6.16 -9.07
C ASN A 115 6.46 5.91 -9.12
N ALA A 116 5.65 6.98 -9.10
CA ALA A 116 4.19 6.91 -9.18
C ALA A 116 3.65 6.49 -10.57
N GLY A 117 4.52 6.37 -11.59
CA GLY A 117 4.22 5.84 -12.92
C GLY A 117 3.53 6.80 -13.89
#